data_AF-A0A2P5KUZ5-F1
#
_entry.id   AF-A0A2P5KUZ5-F1
#
_cell.length_a   1.000
_cell.length_b   1.000
_cell.length_c   1.000
_cell.angle_alpha   90.00
_cell.angle_beta   90.00
_cell.angle_gamma   90.00
#
_symmetry.space_group_name_H-M   'P 1'
#
loop_
_entity.id
_entity.type
_entity.pdbx_description
1 polymer ?
#
loop_
_entity_poly.entity_id
_entity_poly.type
_entity_poly.pdbx_seq_one_letter_code
_entity_poly.pdbx_strand_id
1 'polypeptide(L)' 'MSGEEFEPLITVSEDGILYMSVGLVDLEEDEPGMVDHPLFFCPFCGTKLQSVEDVRAKSGDDALS' A
#
# COMPACT_ATOMS: atom_id res chain seq x y z
N MET A 1 10.85 14.27 14.97
CA MET A 1 10.66 13.27 13.92
C MET A 1 11.74 13.47 12.88
N SER A 2 12.90 12.84 13.04
CA SER A 2 13.91 12.76 11.98
C SER A 2 13.29 11.94 10.84
N GLY A 3 13.26 12.50 9.63
CA GLY A 3 12.58 11.91 8.47
C GLY A 3 13.26 10.66 7.88
N GLU A 4 14.09 9.96 8.65
CA GLU A 4 14.86 8.79 8.23
C GLU A 4 14.20 7.46 8.67
N GLU A 5 13.17 7.49 9.51
CA GLU A 5 12.45 6.30 10.03
C GLU A 5 10.99 6.20 9.55
N PHE A 6 10.54 7.06 8.64
CA PHE A 6 9.12 7.10 8.24
C PHE A 6 8.91 6.47 6.87
N GLU A 7 8.34 5.27 6.85
CA GLU A 7 7.73 4.74 5.62
C GLU A 7 6.56 5.66 5.22
N PRO A 8 6.56 6.22 4.00
CA PRO A 8 5.51 7.13 3.56
C PRO A 8 4.14 6.47 3.64
N LEU A 9 3.15 7.16 4.23
CA LEU A 9 1.75 6.69 4.29
C LEU A 9 1.19 6.32 2.91
N ILE A 10 1.71 6.92 1.84
CA ILE A 10 1.39 6.57 0.46
C ILE A 10 2.71 6.32 -0.28
N THR A 11 2.87 5.13 -0.84
CA THR A 11 4.11 4.70 -1.50
C THR A 11 3.83 3.96 -2.81
N VAL A 12 4.81 3.95 -3.72
CA VAL A 12 4.76 3.15 -4.95
C VAL A 12 5.70 1.97 -4.77
N SER A 13 5.17 0.76 -4.88
CA SER A 13 5.97 -0.48 -4.80
C SER A 13 6.91 -0.63 -6.00
N GLU A 14 7.88 -1.55 -5.91
CA GLU A 14 8.78 -1.88 -7.02
C GLU A 14 8.02 -2.35 -8.27
N ASP A 15 6.87 -3.00 -8.09
CA ASP A 15 5.97 -3.43 -9.17
C ASP A 15 5.12 -2.28 -9.75
N GLY A 16 5.31 -1.06 -9.25
CA GLY A 16 4.64 0.14 -9.72
C GLY A 16 3.16 0.20 -9.32
N ILE A 17 2.79 -0.39 -8.18
CA ILE A 17 1.45 -0.28 -7.59
C ILE A 17 1.49 0.81 -6.51
N LEU A 18 0.53 1.72 -6.53
CA LEU A 18 0.36 2.73 -5.48
C LEU A 18 -0.40 2.13 -4.29
N TYR A 19 0.21 2.15 -3.11
CA TYR A 19 -0.33 1.65 -1.85
C TYR A 19 -0.50 2.78 -0.84
N MET A 20 -1.36 2.55 0.15
CA MET A 20 -1.49 3.37 1.34
C MET A 20 -1.53 2.50 2.58
N SER A 21 -0.74 2.84 3.59
CA SER A 21 -0.79 2.19 4.89
C SER A 21 -2.05 2.63 5.65
N VAL A 22 -2.88 1.67 6.05
CA VAL A 22 -4.16 1.92 6.72
C VAL A 22 -4.18 1.49 8.18
N GLY A 23 -3.13 0.83 8.66
CA GLY A 23 -3.05 0.39 10.04
C GLY A 23 -1.75 -0.33 10.36
N LEU A 24 -1.69 -0.78 11.62
CA LEU A 24 -0.64 -1.65 12.15
C LEU A 24 -1.25 -3.02 12.46
N VAL A 25 -0.51 -4.08 12.21
CA VAL A 25 -0.81 -5.43 12.68
C VAL A 25 0.22 -5.81 13.74
N ASP A 26 -0.27 -6.25 14.89
CA ASP A 26 0.60 -6.75 15.96
C ASP A 26 1.16 -8.11 15.54
N LEU A 27 2.48 -8.24 15.58
CA LEU A 27 3.20 -9.48 15.35
C LEU A 27 3.79 -9.91 16.70
N GLU A 28 3.47 -11.13 17.16
CA GLU A 28 3.69 -11.54 18.56
C GLU A 28 5.16 -11.44 19.03
N GLU A 29 6.13 -11.59 18.12
CA GLU A 29 7.57 -11.61 18.43
C GLU A 29 8.38 -10.55 17.66
N ASP A 30 7.73 -9.70 16.85
CA ASP A 30 8.38 -8.74 15.95
C ASP A 30 7.82 -7.31 16.12
N GLU A 31 8.47 -6.33 15.48
CA GLU A 31 7.90 -4.98 15.39
C GLU A 31 6.55 -5.01 14.65
N PRO A 32 5.56 -4.19 15.05
CA PRO A 32 4.26 -4.15 14.38
C PRO A 32 4.40 -3.89 12.88
N GLY A 33 3.83 -4.78 12.07
CA GLY A 33 3.84 -4.63 10.62
C GLY A 33 2.85 -3.56 10.15
N MET A 34 3.15 -2.88 9.04
CA MET A 34 2.19 -2.00 8.38
C MET A 34 1.20 -2.82 7.55
N VAL A 35 -0.08 -2.41 7.52
CA VAL A 35 -1.09 -2.97 6.61
C VAL A 35 -1.27 -2.02 5.43
N ASP A 36 -0.83 -2.44 4.25
CA ASP A 36 -0.88 -1.65 3.02
C ASP A 36 -2.04 -2.07 2.11
N HIS A 37 -2.82 -1.10 1.62
CA HIS A 37 -3.89 -1.33 0.66
C HIS A 37 -3.68 -0.59 -0.66
N PRO A 38 -3.95 -1.23 -1.81
CA PRO A 38 -3.80 -0.58 -3.11
C PRO A 38 -4.79 0.57 -3.29
N LEU A 39 -4.30 1.72 -3.76
CA LEU A 39 -5.10 2.90 -4.05
C LEU A 39 -5.64 2.87 -5.48
N PHE A 40 -6.90 2.50 -5.65
CA PHE A 40 -7.59 2.56 -6.94
C PHE A 40 -8.05 3.96 -7.32
N PHE A 41 -8.39 4.78 -6.33
CA PHE A 41 -8.86 6.14 -6.50
C PHE A 41 -8.06 7.09 -5.61
N CYS A 42 -7.79 8.29 -6.12
CA CYS A 42 -7.13 9.35 -5.37
C CYS A 42 -8.00 9.74 -4.16
N PRO A 43 -7.50 9.67 -2.92
CA PRO A 43 -8.28 10.00 -1.73
C PRO A 43 -8.64 11.49 -1.63
N PHE A 44 -8.01 12.35 -2.44
CA PHE A 44 -8.22 13.80 -2.42
C PHE A 44 -9.26 14.29 -3.43
N CYS A 45 -9.24 13.74 -4.65
CA CYS A 45 -10.07 14.23 -5.76
C CYS A 45 -10.92 13.14 -6.44
N GLY A 46 -10.78 11.88 -6.03
CA GLY A 46 -11.59 10.77 -6.57
C GLY A 46 -11.18 10.29 -7.96
N THR A 47 -10.14 10.85 -8.58
CA THR A 47 -9.60 10.36 -9.87
C THR A 47 -9.21 8.90 -9.75
N LYS A 48 -9.63 8.06 -10.71
CA LYS A 48 -9.18 6.67 -10.81
C LYS A 48 -7.69 6.66 -11.18
N LEU A 49 -6.86 6.06 -10.33
CA LEU A 49 -5.41 5.98 -10.47
C LEU A 49 -4.96 4.63 -11.04
N GLN A 50 -5.66 3.55 -10.66
CA GLN A 50 -5.32 2.17 -11.02
C GLN A 50 -6.61 1.35 -11.21
N SER A 51 -6.54 0.25 -11.97
CA SER A 51 -7.63 -0.72 -12.08
C SER A 51 -7.30 -2.00 -11.29
N VAL A 52 -8.33 -2.76 -10.94
CA VAL A 52 -8.16 -4.05 -10.23
C VAL A 52 -7.40 -5.04 -11.12
N GLU A 53 -7.68 -5.00 -12.41
CA GLU A 53 -7.01 -5.82 -13.42
C GLU A 53 -5.52 -5.49 -13.52
N ASP A 54 -5.16 -4.20 -13.55
CA ASP A 54 -3.76 -3.75 -13.62
C ASP A 54 -2.99 -4.12 -12.35
N VAL A 55 -3.62 -3.98 -11.17
CA VAL A 55 -3.00 -4.35 -9.89
C VAL A 55 -2.74 -5.86 -9.85
N ARG A 56 -3.75 -6.68 -10.17
CA ARG A 56 -3.59 -8.15 -10.26
C ARG A 56 -2.49 -8.58 -11.21
N ALA A 57 -2.42 -7.93 -12.38
CA ALA A 57 -1.40 -8.23 -13.38
C ALA A 57 0.02 -7.91 -12.89
N LYS A 58 0.18 -6.91 -12.01
CA LYS A 58 1.47 -6.47 -11.45
C LYS A 58 1.89 -7.26 -10.22
N SER A 59 0.95 -7.64 -9.35
CA SER A 59 1.25 -8.25 -8.06
C SER A 59 1.35 -9.78 -8.06
N GLY A 60 0.90 -10.44 -9.12
CA GLY A 60 0.52 -11.85 -9.02
C GLY A 60 -0.75 -12.05 -8.17
N ASP A 61 -1.25 -13.28 -8.07
CA ASP A 61 -2.54 -13.62 -7.43
C ASP A 61 -2.68 -13.24 -5.94
N ASP A 62 -1.65 -12.69 -5.29
CA ASP A 62 -1.61 -12.42 -3.84
C ASP A 62 -2.10 -11.03 -3.38
N ALA A 63 -2.28 -10.01 -4.24
CA ALA A 63 -2.57 -8.64 -3.76
C ALA A 63 -4.03 -8.31 -3.40
N LEU A 64 -4.90 -9.31 -3.29
CA LEU A 64 -6.31 -9.12 -2.93
C LEU A 64 -6.76 -9.97 -1.72
N SER A 65 -5.80 -10.61 -1.06
CA SER A 65 -6.01 -11.40 0.15
C SER A 65 -6.35 -10.54 1.36
#